data_AF-A0A7J4AB28-F1
#
_entry.id   AF-A0A7J4AB28-F1
#
_cell.length_a   1.000
_cell.length_b   1.000
_cell.length_c   1.000
_cell.angle_alpha   90.00
_cell.angle_beta   90.00
_cell.angle_gamma   90.00
#
_symmetry.space_group_name_H-M   'P 1'
#
loop_
_entity.id
_entity.type
_entity.pdbx_description
1 polymer ?
#
loop_
_entity_poly.entity_id
_entity_poly.type
_entity_poly.pdbx_seq_one_letter_code
_entity_poly.pdbx_strand_id
1 'polypeptide(L)'
;MKGVKELVENLRKEKYEKVIESYNNVDLIKGKATFTFPNIVEVDTEEGKIKIEGDKFLIATGSRASIPNIEGINSAEILTSDDVWEIKSYHLD
;
A
#
# COMPACT_ATOMS: atom_id res chain seq x y z
N MET A 1 -0.67 -8.34 19.40
CA MET A 1 0.64 -8.22 18.71
C MET A 1 1.15 -6.77 18.61
N LYS A 2 0.98 -5.91 19.63
CA LYS A 2 1.33 -4.48 19.54
C LYS A 2 2.83 -4.26 19.25
N GLY A 3 3.71 -5.01 19.92
CA GLY A 3 5.16 -4.89 19.73
C GLY A 3 5.67 -5.30 18.34
N VAL A 4 5.01 -6.26 17.67
CA VAL A 4 5.40 -6.67 16.30
C VAL A 4 5.11 -5.54 15.31
N LYS A 5 3.95 -4.90 15.41
CA LYS A 5 3.59 -3.77 14.53
C LYS A 5 4.50 -2.58 14.75
N GLU A 6 4.77 -2.25 16.01
CA GLU A 6 5.71 -1.18 16.36
C GLU A 6 7.12 -1.43 15.81
N LEU A 7 7.61 -2.67 15.90
CA LEU A 7 8.88 -3.07 15.29
C LEU A 7 8.84 -2.91 13.76
N VAL A 8 7.78 -3.36 13.09
CA VAL A 8 7.62 -3.26 11.64
C VAL A 8 7.59 -1.80 11.18
N GLU A 9 6.85 -0.93 11.87
CA GLU A 9 6.82 0.50 11.55
C GLU A 9 8.19 1.16 11.72
N ASN A 10 8.89 0.84 12.82
CA ASN A 10 10.25 1.34 13.04
C ASN A 10 11.20 0.88 11.94
N LEU A 11 11.17 -0.40 11.57
CA LEU A 11 11.98 -0.92 10.47
C LEU A 11 11.63 -0.28 9.13
N ARG A 12 10.34 -0.02 8.85
CA ARG A 12 9.92 0.63 7.61
C ARG A 12 10.51 2.04 7.50
N LYS A 13 10.44 2.81 8.58
CA LYS A 13 11.01 4.16 8.64
C LYS A 13 12.54 4.16 8.47
N GLU A 14 13.24 3.34 9.24
CA GLU A 14 14.71 3.32 9.23
C GLU A 14 15.30 2.75 7.94
N LYS A 15 14.65 1.76 7.31
CA LYS A 15 15.20 1.05 6.15
C LYS A 15 14.76 1.59 4.80
N TYR A 16 13.67 2.35 4.74
CA TYR A 16 13.13 2.83 3.46
C TYR A 16 12.97 4.35 3.44
N GLU A 17 12.16 4.92 4.33
CA GLU A 17 11.84 6.37 4.26
C GLU A 17 13.11 7.22 4.38
N LYS A 18 13.92 7.01 5.43
CA LYS A 18 15.18 7.74 5.62
C LYS A 18 16.21 7.52 4.51
N VAL A 19 16.18 6.33 3.89
CA VAL A 19 17.11 6.00 2.80
C VAL A 19 16.73 6.79 1.55
N ILE A 20 15.44 6.89 1.23
CA ILE A 20 14.96 7.70 0.11
C ILE A 20 15.23 9.18 0.36
N GLU A 21 14.98 9.69 1.57
CA GLU A 21 15.28 11.08 1.96
C GLU A 21 16.77 11.45 1.80
N SER A 22 17.68 10.47 1.89
CA SER A 22 19.11 10.69 1.69
C SER A 22 19.51 10.87 0.22
N TYR A 23 18.64 10.52 -0.74
CA TYR A 23 18.88 10.70 -2.16
C TYR A 23 18.38 12.07 -2.61
N ASN A 24 19.30 12.89 -3.12
CA ASN A 24 19.00 14.23 -3.62
C ASN A 24 18.31 14.26 -5.00
N ASN A 25 18.14 13.10 -5.62
CA ASN A 25 17.64 12.94 -6.98
C ASN A 25 16.38 12.07 -7.05
N VAL A 26 15.70 11.88 -5.91
CA VAL A 26 14.48 11.09 -5.79
C VAL A 26 13.43 11.88 -5.02
N ASP A 27 12.30 12.14 -5.66
CA ASP A 27 11.14 12.77 -5.02
C ASP A 27 10.16 11.68 -4.52
N LEU A 28 9.85 11.71 -3.22
CA LEU A 28 8.84 10.83 -2.63
C LEU A 28 7.47 11.53 -2.59
N ILE A 29 6.54 11.02 -3.39
CA ILE A 29 5.17 11.52 -3.46
C ILE A 29 4.24 10.46 -2.87
N LYS A 30 3.61 10.77 -1.73
CA LYS A 30 2.63 9.90 -1.09
C LYS A 30 1.24 10.14 -1.70
N GLY A 31 0.71 9.13 -2.37
CA GLY A 31 -0.62 9.19 -2.97
C GLY A 31 -0.90 8.04 -3.93
N LYS A 32 -2.14 7.96 -4.43
CA LYS A 32 -2.52 6.93 -5.41
C LYS A 32 -2.30 7.47 -6.82
N ALA A 33 -1.41 6.82 -7.57
CA ALA A 33 -1.12 7.18 -8.96
C ALA A 33 -2.04 6.45 -9.95
N THR A 34 -2.56 7.16 -10.94
CA THR A 34 -3.35 6.62 -12.06
C THR A 34 -2.86 7.20 -13.38
N PHE A 35 -2.58 6.35 -14.38
CA PHE A 35 -2.27 6.83 -15.73
C PHE A 35 -3.51 7.50 -16.34
N THR A 36 -3.35 8.75 -16.77
CA THR A 36 -4.39 9.49 -17.50
C THR A 36 -4.04 9.64 -18.98
N PHE A 37 -2.75 9.56 -19.31
CA PHE A 37 -2.20 9.52 -20.66
C PHE A 37 -0.96 8.60 -20.69
N PRO A 38 -0.46 8.19 -21.88
CA PRO A 38 0.72 7.31 -21.98
C PRO A 38 1.96 7.80 -21.23
N ASN A 39 2.12 9.12 -21.09
CA ASN A 39 3.25 9.77 -20.43
C ASN A 39 2.85 10.60 -19.19
N ILE A 40 1.59 10.53 -18.73
CA ILE A 40 1.10 11.33 -17.60
C ILE A 40 0.40 10.46 -16.57
N VAL A 41 0.85 10.61 -15.32
CA VAL A 41 0.21 10.04 -14.13
C VAL A 41 -0.40 11.18 -13.31
N GLU A 42 -1.65 11.00 -12.88
CA GLU A 42 -2.26 11.84 -11.86
C GLU A 42 -2.10 11.13 -10.50
N VAL A 43 -1.66 11.87 -9.49
CA VAL A 43 -1.50 11.35 -8.13
C VAL A 43 -2.48 12.06 -7.21
N ASP A 44 -3.36 11.26 -6.60
CA ASP A 44 -4.25 11.71 -5.53
C ASP A 44 -3.45 11.75 -4.21
N THR A 45 -3.02 12.95 -3.78
CA THR A 45 -2.34 13.18 -2.50
C THR A 45 -3.32 13.75 -1.46
N GLU A 46 -2.89 13.86 -0.21
CA GLU A 46 -3.68 14.51 0.85
C GLU A 46 -3.93 16.01 0.60
N GLU A 47 -3.04 16.67 -0.14
CA GLU A 47 -3.12 18.10 -0.47
C GLU A 47 -3.89 18.37 -1.76
N GLY A 48 -4.18 17.32 -2.55
CA GLY A 48 -4.93 17.41 -3.79
C GLY A 48 -4.37 16.54 -4.90
N LYS A 49 -4.85 16.80 -6.12
CA LYS A 49 -4.40 16.08 -7.32
C LYS A 49 -3.22 16.81 -7.96
N ILE A 50 -2.15 16.07 -8.23
CA ILE A 50 -1.01 16.56 -8.99
C ILE A 50 -0.79 15.72 -10.24
N LYS A 51 -0.27 16.34 -11.31
CA LYS A 51 0.08 15.65 -12.55
C LYS A 51 1.59 15.58 -12.70
N ILE A 52 2.06 14.40 -13.08
CA ILE A 52 3.47 14.10 -13.29
C ILE A 52 3.61 13.58 -14.72
N GLU A 53 4.45 14.27 -15.50
CA GLU A 53 4.86 13.82 -16.83
C GLU A 53 6.20 13.09 -16.73
N GLY A 54 6.39 12.02 -17.51
CA GLY A 54 7.62 11.26 -17.49
C GLY A 54 7.89 10.52 -18.80
N ASP A 55 9.18 10.31 -19.10
CA ASP A 55 9.62 9.62 -20.32
C ASP A 55 9.56 8.09 -20.19
N LYS A 56 9.71 7.58 -18.96
CA LYS A 56 9.79 6.16 -18.62
C LYS A 56 9.06 5.89 -17.32
N PHE A 57 8.41 4.73 -17.25
CA PHE A 57 7.67 4.29 -16.07
C PHE A 57 8.04 2.86 -15.70
N LEU A 58 8.25 2.64 -14.40
CA LEU A 58 8.32 1.31 -13.79
C LEU A 58 7.06 1.10 -12.96
N ILE A 59 6.24 0.11 -13.33
CA ILE A 59 5.04 -0.24 -12.58
C ILE A 59 5.39 -1.29 -11.54
N ALA A 60 5.45 -0.88 -10.27
CA ALA A 60 5.81 -1.72 -9.12
C ALA A 60 4.72 -1.70 -8.03
N THR A 61 3.44 -1.80 -8.42
CA THR A 61 2.27 -1.67 -7.52
C THR A 61 2.02 -2.87 -6.60
N GLY A 62 2.86 -3.90 -6.65
CA GLY A 62 2.71 -5.11 -5.86
C GLY A 62 1.46 -5.93 -6.21
N SER A 63 0.92 -6.63 -5.23
CA SER A 63 -0.27 -7.48 -5.32
C SER A 63 -1.17 -7.31 -4.10
N ARG A 64 -2.40 -7.81 -4.18
CA ARG A 64 -3.33 -7.89 -3.05
C ARG A 64 -3.92 -9.30 -2.95
N ALA A 65 -4.43 -9.66 -1.78
CA ALA A 65 -5.13 -10.93 -1.59
C ALA A 65 -6.26 -11.09 -2.64
N SER A 66 -6.33 -12.27 -3.25
CA SER A 66 -7.39 -12.61 -4.21
C SER A 66 -8.60 -13.12 -3.45
N ILE A 67 -9.77 -12.55 -3.72
CA ILE A 67 -11.05 -13.02 -3.16
C ILE A 67 -11.74 -13.88 -4.24
N PRO A 68 -11.92 -15.19 -4.01
CA PRO A 68 -12.50 -16.07 -5.02
C PRO A 68 -14.01 -15.81 -5.20
N ASN A 69 -14.52 -15.98 -6.42
CA ASN A 69 -15.95 -15.82 -6.71
C ASN A 69 -16.73 -17.11 -6.37
N ILE A 70 -17.05 -17.30 -5.10
CA ILE A 70 -17.88 -18.41 -4.61
C ILE A 70 -19.15 -17.86 -3.97
N GLU A 71 -20.26 -18.59 -4.12
CA GLU A 71 -21.56 -18.19 -3.57
C GLU A 71 -21.47 -18.02 -2.05
N GLY A 72 -22.07 -16.94 -1.52
CA GLY A 72 -22.05 -16.63 -0.09
C GLY A 72 -20.75 -15.99 0.44
N ILE A 73 -19.70 -15.82 -0.38
CA ILE A 73 -18.42 -15.27 0.13
C ILE A 73 -18.56 -13.82 0.61
N ASN A 74 -19.34 -13.00 -0.09
CA ASN A 74 -19.52 -11.58 0.26
C ASN A 74 -20.37 -11.38 1.53
N SER A 75 -21.08 -12.42 1.99
CA SER A 75 -21.82 -12.41 3.25
C SER A 75 -21.02 -12.96 4.43
N ALA A 76 -19.82 -13.50 4.20
CA ALA A 76 -18.95 -14.00 5.24
C ALA A 76 -17.99 -12.91 5.75
N GLU A 77 -17.52 -13.06 6.99
CA GLU A 77 -16.40 -12.29 7.51
C GLU A 77 -15.10 -12.84 6.90
N ILE A 78 -14.64 -12.21 5.82
CA ILE A 78 -13.42 -12.62 5.12
C ILE A 78 -12.21 -12.08 5.87
N LEU A 79 -11.27 -12.97 6.20
CA LEU A 79 -9.96 -12.62 6.72
C LEU A 79 -8.90 -12.89 5.66
N THR A 80 -8.04 -11.91 5.40
CA THR A 80 -6.87 -12.01 4.51
C THR A 80 -5.58 -12.09 5.33
N SER A 81 -4.43 -12.23 4.65
CA SER A 81 -3.11 -12.19 5.30
C SER A 81 -2.85 -10.92 6.10
N ASP A 82 -3.49 -9.81 5.73
CA ASP A 82 -3.35 -8.53 6.40
C ASP A 82 -4.19 -8.48 7.68
N ASP A 83 -5.39 -9.07 7.64
CA ASP A 83 -6.38 -9.03 8.73
C ASP A 83 -5.99 -9.95 9.91
N VAL A 84 -5.29 -11.06 9.64
CA VAL A 84 -4.91 -12.05 10.67
C VAL A 84 -4.13 -11.42 11.83
N TRP A 85 -3.36 -10.36 11.57
CA TRP A 85 -2.57 -9.65 12.58
C TRP A 85 -3.39 -8.72 13.48
N GLU A 86 -4.66 -8.49 13.16
CA GLU A 86 -5.61 -7.66 13.93
C GLU A 86 -6.51 -8.49 14.85
N ILE A 87 -6.54 -9.81 14.69
CA ILE A 87 -7.45 -10.66 15.46
C ILE A 87 -7.08 -10.63 16.95
N LYS A 88 -8.06 -10.30 17.80
CA LYS A 88 -7.90 -10.21 19.26
C LYS A 88 -8.30 -11.49 20.00
N SER A 89 -9.27 -12.21 19.46
CA SER A 89 -9.81 -13.46 19.98
C SER A 89 -10.51 -14.20 18.86
N TYR A 90 -10.45 -15.53 18.87
CA TYR A 90 -11.22 -16.41 18.00
C TYR A 90 -12.08 -17.30 18.91
N HIS A 91 -13.37 -17.43 18.62
CA HIS A 91 -14.21 -18.47 19.20
C HIS A 91 -14.36 -19.57 18.16
N LEU A 92 -13.93 -20.77 18.50
CA LEU A 92 -14.33 -21.98 17.81
C LEU A 92 -15.53 -22.48 18.61
N ASP A 93 -16.71 -22.44 17.99
CA ASP A 93 -17.86 -23.19 18.50
C ASP A 93 -17.56 -24.69 18.48
#